data_AF-A0A956H3P3-F1
#
_entry.id   AF-A0A956H3P3-F1
#
_cell.length_a   1.000
_cell.length_b   1.000
_cell.length_c   1.000
_cell.angle_alpha   90.00
_cell.angle_beta   90.00
_cell.angle_gamma   90.00
#
_symmetry.space_group_name_H-M   'P 1'
#
loop_
_entity.id
_entity.type
_entity.pdbx_description
1 polymer ?
#
loop_
_entity_poly.entity_id
_entity_poly.type
_entity_poly.pdbx_seq_one_letter_code
_entity_poly.pdbx_strand_id
1 'polypeptide(L)'
;MRLLLQHRSHYRYTKPTKLGTHTLRLHPASHAKATIETYRLACEQAERIIWTMDPHGNRVAQVTFPWSRGLSELDILVEMAVEIRPV
;
A
#
# COMPACT_ATOMS: atom_id res chain seq x y z
N MET A 1 -6.12 9.37 20.83
CA MET A 1 -7.37 8.99 20.12
C MET A 1 -7.05 7.81 19.22
N ARG A 2 -7.81 6.72 19.33
CA ARG A 2 -7.65 5.57 18.42
C ARG A 2 -8.56 5.74 17.21
N LEU A 3 -8.02 5.47 16.04
CA LEU A 3 -8.71 5.55 14.76
C LEU A 3 -8.51 4.25 13.99
N LEU A 4 -9.56 3.81 13.31
CA LEU A 4 -9.49 2.81 12.27
C LEU A 4 -9.53 3.54 10.93
N LEU A 5 -8.50 3.32 10.10
CA LEU A 5 -8.38 3.92 8.78
C LEU A 5 -8.42 2.83 7.73
N GLN A 6 -9.30 3.02 6.74
CA GLN A 6 -9.35 2.22 5.53
C GLN A 6 -9.11 3.13 4.33
N HIS A 7 -8.06 2.85 3.57
CA HIS A 7 -7.75 3.52 2.32
C HIS A 7 -7.84 2.51 1.18
N ARG A 8 -8.62 2.83 0.14
CA ARG A 8 -8.74 2.01 -1.08
C ARG A 8 -8.43 2.84 -2.30
N SER A 9 -7.48 2.38 -3.09
CA SER A 9 -7.19 2.91 -4.43
C SER A 9 -7.60 1.86 -5.46
N HIS A 10 -8.58 2.19 -6.30
CA HIS A 10 -9.08 1.31 -7.37
C HIS A 10 -8.84 1.95 -8.73
N TYR A 11 -8.17 1.23 -9.61
CA TYR A 11 -7.92 1.64 -10.99
C TYR A 11 -8.59 0.65 -11.93
N ARG A 12 -9.33 1.16 -12.92
CA ARG A 12 -9.88 0.36 -14.02
C ARG A 12 -9.19 0.75 -15.31
N TYR A 13 -8.73 -0.24 -16.06
CA TYR A 13 -8.07 -0.05 -17.34
C TYR A 13 -9.03 -0.37 -18.48
N THR A 14 -9.10 0.50 -19.50
CA THR A 14 -9.95 0.28 -20.67
C THR A 14 -9.56 -0.96 -21.48
N LYS A 15 -8.30 -1.41 -21.35
CA LYS A 15 -7.76 -2.64 -21.95
C LYS A 15 -6.84 -3.34 -20.96
N PRO A 16 -6.69 -4.69 -21.02
CA PRO A 16 -5.74 -5.40 -20.17
C PRO A 16 -4.33 -4.83 -20.28
N THR A 17 -3.80 -4.34 -19.16
CA THR A 17 -2.53 -3.60 -19.12
C THR A 17 -1.50 -4.35 -18.29
N LYS A 18 -0.30 -4.50 -18.83
CA LYS A 18 0.82 -5.08 -18.07
C LYS A 18 1.38 -4.02 -17.13
N LEU A 19 1.53 -4.38 -15.87
CA LEU A 19 2.09 -3.51 -14.85
C LEU A 19 3.54 -3.91 -14.58
N GLY A 20 4.44 -2.92 -14.53
CA GLY A 20 5.78 -3.09 -13.98
C GLY A 20 5.77 -3.06 -12.45
N THR A 21 6.94 -3.13 -11.83
CA THR A 21 7.06 -3.00 -10.37
C THR A 21 6.53 -1.65 -9.89
N HIS A 22 5.66 -1.67 -8.90
CA HIS A 22 5.12 -0.47 -8.25
C HIS A 22 5.78 -0.27 -6.88
N THR A 23 6.01 1.00 -6.52
CA THR A 23 6.38 1.39 -5.16
C THR A 23 5.18 1.99 -4.46
N LEU A 24 4.65 1.31 -3.44
CA LEU A 24 3.53 1.81 -2.64
C LEU A 24 4.06 2.45 -1.35
N ARG A 25 3.72 3.74 -1.16
CA ARG A 25 4.10 4.57 -0.01
C ARG A 25 2.87 4.92 0.82
N LEU A 26 2.09 3.91 1.18
CA LEU A 26 0.83 4.04 1.94
C LEU A 26 0.99 3.69 3.42
N HIS A 27 2.22 3.50 3.88
CA HIS A 27 2.52 3.42 5.30
C HIS A 27 2.76 4.84 5.82
N PRO A 28 2.23 5.21 7.00
CA PRO A 28 2.54 6.49 7.62
C PRO A 28 4.06 6.68 7.71
N ALA A 29 4.51 7.91 7.47
CA ALA A 29 5.91 8.28 7.56
C ALA A 29 6.43 8.02 8.99
N SER A 30 7.72 7.68 9.11
CA SER A 30 8.34 7.36 10.40
C SER A 30 8.28 8.50 11.43
N HIS A 31 8.20 9.75 10.95
CA HIS A 31 8.07 10.95 11.78
C HIS A 31 6.63 11.38 12.03
N ALA A 32 5.63 10.60 11.59
CA ALA A 32 4.24 10.88 11.91
C ALA A 32 4.01 10.75 13.42
N LYS A 33 3.27 11.70 14.02
CA LYS A 33 2.83 11.63 15.43
C LYS A 33 1.68 10.65 15.61
N ALA A 34 1.86 9.42 15.13
CA ALA A 34 0.89 8.34 15.14
C ALA A 34 1.58 7.02 15.46
N THR A 35 1.06 6.29 16.45
CA THR A 35 1.48 4.91 16.72
C THR A 35 0.62 3.97 15.90
N ILE A 36 1.23 3.13 15.08
CA ILE A 36 0.52 2.13 14.28
C ILE A 36 0.37 0.87 15.12
N GLU A 37 -0.86 0.52 15.51
CA GLU A 37 -1.16 -0.68 16.29
C GLU A 37 -1.27 -1.90 15.35
N THR A 38 -1.96 -1.74 14.21
CA THR A 38 -2.06 -2.76 13.17
C THR A 38 -1.95 -2.12 11.79
N TYR A 39 -1.40 -2.86 10.82
CA TYR A 39 -1.30 -2.43 9.44
C TYR A 39 -1.43 -3.62 8.50
N ARG A 40 -2.34 -3.51 7.53
CA ARG A 40 -2.54 -4.49 6.47
C ARG A 40 -2.52 -3.76 5.12
N LEU A 41 -1.73 -4.28 4.19
CA LEU A 41 -1.78 -3.93 2.78
C LEU A 41 -2.25 -5.16 2.03
N ALA A 42 -3.32 -5.03 1.25
CA ALA A 42 -3.84 -6.07 0.38
C ALA A 42 -3.87 -5.56 -1.06
N CYS A 43 -3.38 -6.39 -1.97
CA CYS A 43 -3.46 -6.17 -3.40
C CYS A 43 -3.59 -7.55 -4.06
N GLU A 44 -4.79 -7.92 -4.45
CA GLU A 44 -5.09 -9.28 -4.95
C GLU A 44 -4.39 -9.59 -6.27
N GLN A 45 -4.15 -8.55 -7.07
CA GLN A 45 -3.50 -8.68 -8.37
C GLN A 45 -1.96 -8.78 -8.24
N ALA A 46 -1.40 -8.52 -7.06
CA ALA A 46 0.03 -8.61 -6.82
C ALA A 46 0.53 -10.06 -6.86
N GLU A 47 1.67 -10.27 -7.51
CA GLU A 47 2.40 -11.54 -7.47
C GLU A 47 3.28 -11.64 -6.22
N ARG A 48 3.92 -10.52 -5.84
CA ARG A 48 4.76 -10.45 -4.66
C ARG A 48 4.74 -9.05 -4.07
N ILE A 49 4.75 -8.98 -2.74
CA ILE A 49 4.91 -7.76 -1.96
C ILE A 49 6.17 -7.91 -1.10
N ILE A 50 7.13 -7.02 -1.28
CA ILE A 50 8.36 -6.96 -0.48
C ILE A 50 8.38 -5.63 0.26
N TRP A 51 8.56 -5.68 1.58
CA TRP A 51 8.72 -4.50 2.40
C TRP A 51 10.19 -4.12 2.51
N THR A 52 10.49 -2.85 2.28
CA THR A 52 11.83 -2.27 2.43
C THR A 52 11.77 -0.93 3.16
N MET A 53 12.94 -0.39 3.50
CA MET A 53 13.07 0.98 4.00
C MET A 53 13.69 1.84 2.91
N ASP A 54 13.09 2.99 2.63
CA ASP A 54 13.69 3.98 1.73
C ASP A 54 14.84 4.74 2.45
N PRO A 55 15.68 5.50 1.74
CA PRO A 55 16.77 6.26 2.35
C PRO A 55 16.33 7.31 3.39
N HIS A 56 15.05 7.68 3.42
CA HIS A 56 14.48 8.59 4.40
C HIS A 56 13.90 7.85 5.61
N GLY A 57 14.10 6.52 5.69
CA GLY A 57 13.60 5.70 6.79
C GLY A 57 12.09 5.46 6.73
N ASN A 58 11.43 5.60 5.57
CA ASN A 58 10.03 5.23 5.42
C ASN A 58 9.91 3.76 5.03
N ARG A 59 8.93 3.07 5.62
CA ARG A 59 8.55 1.72 5.22
C ARG A 59 7.76 1.76 3.91
N VAL A 60 8.30 1.15 2.87
CA VAL A 60 7.71 1.15 1.52
C VAL A 60 7.51 -0.28 1.03
N ALA A 61 6.45 -0.51 0.25
CA ALA A 61 6.20 -1.80 -0.37
C ALA A 61 6.59 -1.77 -1.85
N GLN A 62 7.44 -2.69 -2.27
CA GLN A 62 7.66 -3.03 -3.67
C GLN A 62 6.68 -4.12 -4.04
N VAL A 63 5.82 -3.83 -5.03
CA VAL A 63 4.78 -4.73 -5.49
C VAL A 63 5.06 -5.10 -6.93
N THR A 64 5.23 -6.39 -7.19
CA THR A 64 5.41 -6.93 -8.55
C THR A 64 4.13 -7.59 -9.02
N PHE A 65 3.91 -7.56 -10.34
CA PHE A 65 2.74 -8.11 -10.99
C PHE A 65 3.15 -9.16 -12.03
N PRO A 66 2.28 -10.14 -12.35
CA PRO A 66 2.59 -11.17 -13.32
C PRO A 66 2.89 -10.58 -14.70
N TRP A 67 4.06 -10.89 -15.26
CA TRP A 67 4.45 -10.39 -16.60
C TRP A 67 3.64 -11.04 -17.74
N SER A 68 3.09 -12.23 -17.46
CA SER A 68 2.45 -13.12 -18.44
C SER A 68 1.03 -12.69 -18.82
N ARG A 69 0.35 -11.89 -17.99
CA ARG A 69 -1.02 -11.42 -18.25
C ARG A 69 -1.19 -9.93 -17.95
N GLY A 70 -2.00 -9.26 -18.76
CA GLY A 70 -2.46 -7.91 -18.44
C GLY A 70 -3.58 -7.93 -17.39
N LEU A 71 -3.69 -6.86 -16.62
CA LEU A 71 -4.74 -6.66 -15.63
C LEU A 71 -5.77 -5.67 -16.18
N SER A 72 -7.06 -5.97 -15.99
CA SER A 72 -8.16 -5.04 -16.29
C SER A 72 -8.42 -4.05 -15.15
N GLU A 73 -7.95 -4.37 -13.95
CA GLU A 73 -8.05 -3.51 -12.78
C GLU A 73 -6.89 -3.73 -11.81
N LEU A 74 -6.67 -2.75 -10.95
CA LEU A 74 -5.75 -2.79 -9.83
C LEU A 74 -6.50 -2.30 -8.59
N ASP A 75 -6.59 -3.15 -7.57
CA ASP A 75 -7.16 -2.80 -6.28
C ASP A 75 -6.08 -2.84 -5.20
N ILE A 76 -5.93 -1.73 -4.49
CA ILE A 76 -5.01 -1.60 -3.37
C ILE A 76 -5.82 -1.16 -2.16
N LEU A 77 -5.86 -2.03 -1.15
CA LEU A 77 -6.52 -1.80 0.13
C LEU A 77 -5.47 -1.68 1.23
N VAL A 78 -5.59 -0.65 2.04
CA VAL A 78 -4.83 -0.48 3.27
C VAL A 78 -5.80 -0.32 4.43
N GLU A 79 -5.61 -1.13 5.46
CA GLU A 79 -6.36 -1.08 6.71
C GLU A 79 -5.38 -0.92 7.86
N MET A 80 -5.63 0.03 8.75
CA MET A 80 -4.79 0.24 9.93
C MET A 80 -5.57 0.73 11.13
N ALA A 81 -5.20 0.23 12.31
CA ALA A 81 -5.53 0.84 13.59
C ALA A 81 -4.36 1.73 14.01
N VAL A 82 -4.64 3.00 14.28
CA VAL A 82 -3.63 3.98 14.70
C VAL A 82 -4.08 4.71 15.96
N GLU A 83 -3.13 4.94 16.86
CA GLU A 83 -3.29 5.87 17.96
C GLU A 83 -2.63 7.20 17.60
N ILE A 84 -3.43 8.26 17.49
CA ILE A 84 -2.93 9.61 17.28
C ILE A 84 -3.00 10.43 18.56
N ARG A 85 -1.98 11.25 18.80
CA ARG A 85 -1.97 12.24 19.89
C ARG A 85 -2.44 13.58 19.30
N PRO A 86 -3.57 14.14 19.77
CA PRO A 86 -3.97 15.48 19.34
C PRO A 86 -2.88 16.50 19.72
N VAL A 87 -2.67 17.45 18.82
CA VAL A 87 -1.78 18.61 19.03
C VAL A 87 -2.54 19.68 19.80
#